data_AF-A0A2M8PU24-F1
#
_entry.id   AF-A0A2M8PU24-F1
#
_cell.length_a   1.000
_cell.length_b   1.000
_cell.length_c   1.000
_cell.angle_alpha   90.00
_cell.angle_beta   90.00
_cell.angle_gamma   90.00
#
_symmetry.space_group_name_H-M   'P 1'
#
loop_
_entity.id
_entity.type
_entity.pdbx_description
1 polymer ?
#
loop_
_entity_poly.entity_id
_entity_poly.type
_entity_poly.pdbx_seq_one_letter_code
_entity_poly.pdbx_strand_id
1 'polypeptide(L)'
;VVDATNWQGAYDATEYLIGLGHRRIGFIAGMPQIASARERLEGYKAALQKHGIEFDPSLVAQGDFWQLVGYQAASALLDQEQPPTAIFASNDLSAFGAMEAIFERGLRIPEDISI
;
A
#
# COMPACT_ATOMS: atom_id res chain seq x y z
N VAL A 1 3.15 -28.28 1.77
CA VAL A 1 2.85 -27.10 0.94
C VAL A 1 3.67 -25.95 1.49
N VAL A 2 4.61 -25.40 0.72
CA VAL A 2 5.28 -24.15 1.07
C VAL A 2 4.40 -23.06 0.51
N ASP A 3 3.55 -22.49 1.36
CA ASP A 3 2.74 -21.35 1.00
C ASP A 3 3.45 -20.10 1.51
N ALA A 4 3.71 -19.13 0.65
CA ALA A 4 4.14 -17.82 1.10
C ALA A 4 2.94 -17.23 1.84
N THR A 5 3.04 -17.00 3.14
CA THR A 5 1.93 -16.45 3.93
C THR A 5 1.70 -14.98 3.54
N ASN A 6 1.00 -14.73 2.42
CA ASN A 6 0.74 -13.41 1.85
C ASN A 6 0.07 -12.48 2.86
N TRP A 7 -0.84 -13.04 3.66
CA TRP A 7 -1.47 -12.36 4.78
C TRP A 7 -0.44 -11.88 5.81
N GLN A 8 0.45 -12.77 6.25
CA GLN A 8 1.48 -12.43 7.26
C GLN A 8 2.46 -11.40 6.71
N GLY A 9 2.91 -11.55 5.46
CA GLY A 9 3.83 -10.58 4.85
C GLY A 9 3.24 -9.18 4.73
N ALA A 10 1.97 -9.08 4.32
CA ALA A 10 1.25 -7.80 4.28
C ALA A 10 1.01 -7.21 5.67
N TYR A 11 0.66 -8.06 6.63
CA TYR A 11 0.51 -7.68 8.02
C TYR A 11 1.82 -7.10 8.56
N ASP A 12 2.95 -7.80 8.39
CA ASP A 12 4.27 -7.37 8.87
C ASP A 12 4.75 -6.08 8.20
N ALA A 13 4.53 -5.92 6.89
CA ALA A 13 4.86 -4.69 6.17
C ALA A 13 4.04 -3.49 6.69
N THR A 14 2.75 -3.71 6.95
CA THR A 14 1.88 -2.66 7.49
C THR A 14 2.24 -2.34 8.94
N GLU A 15 2.53 -3.34 9.78
CA GLU A 15 3.04 -3.15 11.15
C GLU A 15 4.30 -2.30 11.17
N TYR A 16 5.22 -2.55 10.22
CA TYR A 16 6.46 -1.78 10.11
C TYR A 16 6.20 -0.30 9.84
N LEU A 17 5.35 0.02 8.86
CA LEU A 17 4.96 1.40 8.56
C LEU A 17 4.25 2.06 9.75
N ILE A 18 3.37 1.34 10.45
CA ILE A 18 2.73 1.83 11.68
C ILE A 18 3.77 2.12 12.78
N GLY A 19 4.78 1.25 12.92
CA GLY A 19 5.90 1.38 13.86
C GLY A 19 6.79 2.59 13.58
N LEU A 20 6.91 3.01 12.32
CA LEU A 20 7.56 4.27 11.93
C LEU A 20 6.72 5.53 12.25
N GLY A 21 5.48 5.35 12.73
CA GLY A 21 4.58 6.43 13.12
C GLY A 21 3.49 6.74 12.10
N HIS A 22 3.45 6.05 10.96
CA HIS A 22 2.39 6.25 9.97
C HIS A 22 1.04 5.79 10.51
N ARG A 23 0.00 6.55 10.18
CA ARG A 23 -1.41 6.22 10.52
C ARG A 23 -2.31 6.23 9.31
N ARG A 24 -1.96 7.02 8.30
CA ARG A 24 -2.69 7.11 7.04
C ARG A 24 -1.85 6.45 5.94
N ILE A 25 -2.04 5.14 5.78
CA ILE A 25 -1.24 4.28 4.90
C ILE A 25 -2.11 3.93 3.69
N GLY A 26 -1.67 4.31 2.49
CA GLY A 26 -2.30 3.87 1.25
C GLY A 26 -1.95 2.41 0.95
N PHE A 27 -2.87 1.68 0.33
CA PHE A 27 -2.65 0.32 -0.12
C PHE A 27 -2.95 0.20 -1.61
N ILE A 28 -1.94 -0.16 -2.41
CA ILE A 28 -2.14 -0.49 -3.83
C ILE A 28 -2.39 -1.99 -3.91
N ALA A 29 -3.65 -2.34 -4.12
CA ALA A 29 -4.12 -3.71 -4.19
C ALA A 29 -3.70 -4.39 -5.51
N GLY A 30 -3.65 -5.71 -5.51
CA GLY A 30 -3.63 -6.50 -6.73
C GLY A 30 -5.02 -6.79 -7.28
N MET A 31 -5.09 -7.55 -8.37
CA MET A 31 -6.37 -7.98 -8.95
C MET A 31 -7.20 -8.83 -7.96
N PRO A 32 -8.48 -8.52 -7.70
CA PRO A 32 -9.28 -9.14 -6.63
C PRO A 32 -9.57 -10.64 -6.84
N GLN A 33 -9.51 -11.13 -8.08
CA GLN A 33 -9.64 -12.55 -8.40
C GLN A 33 -8.43 -13.39 -7.94
N ILE A 34 -7.30 -12.76 -7.62
CA ILE A 34 -6.10 -13.47 -7.17
C ILE A 34 -6.15 -13.63 -5.65
N ALA A 35 -6.00 -14.88 -5.17
CA ALA A 35 -6.05 -15.18 -3.73
C ALA A 35 -5.01 -14.38 -2.93
N SER A 36 -3.77 -14.30 -3.42
CA SER A 36 -2.70 -13.53 -2.76
C SER A 36 -2.96 -12.02 -2.71
N ALA A 37 -3.76 -11.46 -3.63
CA ALA A 37 -4.17 -10.05 -3.55
C ALA A 37 -5.13 -9.83 -2.38
N ARG A 38 -6.11 -10.72 -2.25
CA ARG A 38 -7.09 -10.68 -1.16
C ARG A 38 -6.41 -10.91 0.18
N GLU A 39 -5.53 -11.90 0.28
CA GLU A 39 -4.78 -12.19 1.51
C GLU A 39 -3.92 -10.99 1.95
N ARG A 40 -3.25 -10.31 1.01
CA ARG A 40 -2.48 -9.09 1.33
C ARG A 40 -3.37 -7.96 1.84
N LEU A 41 -4.52 -7.72 1.21
CA LEU A 41 -5.48 -6.72 1.67
C LEU A 41 -5.99 -7.04 3.08
N GLU A 42 -6.28 -8.32 3.38
CA GLU A 42 -6.70 -8.73 4.72
C GLU A 42 -5.57 -8.62 5.76
N GLY A 43 -4.31 -8.84 5.38
CA GLY A 43 -3.15 -8.61 6.24
C GLY A 43 -2.98 -7.13 6.62
N TYR A 44 -3.12 -6.25 5.63
CA TYR A 44 -3.13 -4.80 5.81
C TYR A 44 -4.24 -4.36 6.78
N LYS A 45 -5.48 -4.80 6.56
CA LYS A 45 -6.62 -4.49 7.45
C LYS A 45 -6.39 -4.98 8.87
N ALA A 46 -5.86 -6.19 9.04
CA ALA A 46 -5.61 -6.77 10.35
C ALA A 46 -4.54 -6.00 11.15
N ALA A 47 -3.49 -5.52 10.49
CA ALA A 47 -2.47 -4.68 11.13
C ALA A 47 -3.07 -3.33 11.59
N LEU A 48 -3.85 -2.66 10.73
CA LEU A 48 -4.56 -1.43 11.12
C LEU A 48 -5.45 -1.66 12.34
N GLN A 49 -6.27 -2.72 12.30
CA GLN A 49 -7.20 -3.06 13.38
C GLN A 49 -6.47 -3.29 14.70
N LYS A 50 -5.34 -4.00 14.69
CA LYS A 50 -4.56 -4.26 15.91
C LYS A 50 -4.05 -2.98 16.58
N HIS A 51 -3.71 -1.95 15.80
CA HIS A 51 -3.24 -0.66 16.33
C HIS A 51 -4.36 0.37 16.53
N GLY A 52 -5.63 -0.04 16.38
CA GLY A 52 -6.77 0.85 16.54
C GLY A 52 -6.86 1.94 15.46
N ILE A 53 -6.28 1.70 14.29
CA ILE A 53 -6.39 2.57 13.12
C ILE A 53 -7.63 2.14 12.34
N GLU A 54 -8.54 3.07 12.09
CA GLU A 54 -9.75 2.78 11.32
C GLU A 54 -9.39 2.50 9.85
N PHE A 55 -9.96 1.43 9.30
CA PHE A 55 -9.82 1.13 7.87
C PHE A 55 -10.62 2.14 7.05
N ASP A 56 -9.90 2.93 6.25
CA ASP A 56 -10.48 3.88 5.30
C ASP A 56 -10.45 3.28 3.88
N PRO A 57 -11.59 2.93 3.28
CA PRO A 57 -11.64 2.41 1.92
C PRO A 57 -11.08 3.36 0.86
N SER A 58 -11.05 4.68 1.11
CA SER A 58 -10.49 5.66 0.18
C SER A 58 -8.96 5.57 0.07
N LEU A 59 -8.30 4.89 1.02
CA LEU A 59 -6.87 4.60 0.99
C LEU A 59 -6.52 3.33 0.21
N VAL A 60 -7.51 2.62 -0.31
CA VAL A 60 -7.29 1.42 -1.13
C VAL A 60 -7.45 1.77 -2.60
N ALA A 61 -6.35 1.71 -3.34
CA ALA A 61 -6.36 1.88 -4.79
C ALA A 61 -6.19 0.54 -5.49
N GLN A 62 -6.98 0.32 -6.54
CA GLN A 62 -6.90 -0.91 -7.35
C GLN A 62 -5.66 -0.86 -8.25
N GLY A 63 -4.79 -1.87 -8.13
CA GLY A 63 -3.70 -2.15 -9.06
C GLY A 63 -3.91 -3.45 -9.83
N ASP A 64 -3.01 -3.77 -10.75
CA ASP A 64 -3.08 -4.97 -11.58
C ASP A 64 -1.75 -5.76 -11.60
N PHE A 65 -0.85 -5.46 -10.65
CA PHE A 65 0.52 -5.97 -10.54
C PHE A 65 1.52 -5.41 -11.58
N TRP A 66 1.11 -4.49 -12.44
CA TRP A 66 2.00 -3.82 -13.38
C TRP A 66 2.36 -2.40 -12.92
N GLN A 67 3.51 -1.93 -13.41
CA GLN A 67 4.07 -0.63 -13.03
C GLN A 67 3.14 0.53 -13.41
N LEU A 68 2.61 0.53 -14.64
CA LEU A 68 1.74 1.62 -15.12
C LEU A 68 0.50 1.80 -14.26
N VAL A 69 -0.17 0.71 -13.87
CA VAL A 69 -1.37 0.82 -13.02
C VAL A 69 -0.97 1.11 -11.57
N GLY A 70 0.18 0.62 -11.11
CA GLY A 70 0.76 1.04 -9.82
C GLY A 70 0.98 2.56 -9.75
N TYR A 71 1.51 3.16 -10.81
CA TYR A 71 1.68 4.61 -10.94
C TYR A 71 0.34 5.35 -10.90
N GLN A 72 -0.67 4.88 -11.64
CA GLN A 72 -2.00 5.50 -11.65
C GLN A 72 -2.69 5.39 -10.28
N ALA A 73 -2.57 4.22 -9.64
CA ALA A 73 -3.12 3.96 -8.31
C ALA A 73 -2.46 4.86 -7.24
N ALA A 74 -1.13 4.96 -7.26
CA ALA A 74 -0.40 5.86 -6.37
C ALA A 74 -0.76 7.33 -6.61
N SER A 75 -0.85 7.75 -7.88
CA SER A 75 -1.28 9.11 -8.23
C SER A 75 -2.66 9.43 -7.66
N ALA A 76 -3.63 8.53 -7.80
CA ALA A 76 -4.97 8.72 -7.24
C ALA A 76 -4.98 8.84 -5.69
N LEU A 77 -4.07 8.15 -5.00
CA LEU A 77 -3.91 8.28 -3.54
C LEU A 77 -3.25 9.62 -3.16
N LEU A 78 -2.22 10.03 -3.90
CA LEU A 78 -1.44 11.25 -3.64
C LEU A 78 -2.20 12.53 -3.99
N ASP A 79 -3.18 12.47 -4.90
CA ASP A 79 -3.98 13.62 -5.32
C ASP A 79 -5.21 13.87 -4.41
N GLN A 80 -5.39 13.09 -3.35
CA GLN A 80 -6.45 13.33 -2.36
C GLN A 80 -6.19 14.61 -1.56
N GLU A 81 -7.24 15.25 -1.06
CA GLU A 81 -7.12 16.46 -0.23
C GLU A 81 -6.21 16.25 0.99
N GLN A 82 -6.27 15.04 1.57
CA GLN A 82 -5.36 14.58 2.59
C GLN A 82 -4.67 13.33 2.06
N PRO A 83 -3.48 13.37 1.45
CA PRO A 83 -2.83 12.16 0.93
C PRO A 83 -2.36 11.23 2.06
N PRO A 84 -2.06 9.94 1.78
CA PRO A 84 -1.39 9.08 2.75
C PRO A 84 0.06 9.55 2.99
N THR A 85 0.66 9.14 4.11
CA THR A 85 2.08 9.39 4.40
C THR A 85 2.98 8.17 4.15
N ALA A 86 2.38 7.02 3.86
CA ALA A 86 3.07 5.83 3.38
C ALA A 86 2.18 5.06 2.40
N ILE A 87 2.77 4.33 1.45
CA ILE A 87 2.04 3.49 0.50
C ILE A 87 2.60 2.07 0.54
N PHE A 88 1.78 1.09 0.91
CA PHE A 88 2.12 -0.32 0.74
C PHE A 88 1.61 -0.83 -0.62
N ALA A 89 2.52 -1.18 -1.53
CA ALA A 89 2.19 -1.81 -2.79
C ALA A 89 2.19 -3.35 -2.71
N SER A 90 1.18 -3.99 -3.31
CA SER A 90 1.02 -5.45 -3.25
C SER A 90 2.15 -6.25 -3.92
N ASN A 91 2.99 -5.63 -4.75
CA ASN A 91 4.20 -6.21 -5.35
C ASN A 91 5.21 -5.13 -5.78
N ASP A 92 6.41 -5.57 -6.20
CA ASP A 92 7.52 -4.68 -6.57
C ASP A 92 7.22 -3.81 -7.80
N LEU A 93 6.56 -4.34 -8.83
CA LEU A 93 6.24 -3.56 -10.02
C LEU A 93 5.29 -2.41 -9.70
N SER A 94 4.24 -2.66 -8.90
CA SER A 94 3.37 -1.58 -8.43
C SER A 94 4.11 -0.62 -7.50
N ALA A 95 5.07 -1.10 -6.71
CA ALA A 95 5.93 -0.23 -5.89
C ALA A 95 6.77 0.71 -6.77
N PHE A 96 7.41 0.22 -7.84
CA PHE A 96 8.13 1.08 -8.78
C PHE A 96 7.23 2.15 -9.42
N GLY A 97 6.00 1.79 -9.78
CA GLY A 97 5.02 2.76 -10.28
C GLY A 97 4.67 3.81 -9.23
N ALA A 98 4.53 3.40 -7.97
CA ALA A 98 4.29 4.34 -6.87
C ALA A 98 5.49 5.27 -6.62
N MET A 99 6.73 4.74 -6.65
CA MET A 99 7.94 5.57 -6.55
C MET A 99 7.99 6.61 -7.68
N GLU A 100 7.68 6.22 -8.91
CA GLU A 100 7.60 7.12 -10.06
C GLU A 100 6.58 8.24 -9.81
N ALA A 101 5.37 7.91 -9.33
CA ALA A 101 4.34 8.89 -9.01
C ALA A 101 4.73 9.85 -7.87
N ILE A 102 5.47 9.37 -6.88
CA ILE A 102 6.00 10.17 -5.77
C ILE A 102 7.06 11.15 -6.31
N PHE A 103 8.01 10.67 -7.10
CA PHE A 103 9.10 11.48 -7.64
C PHE A 103 8.61 12.57 -8.60
N GLU A 104 7.63 12.29 -9.45
CA GLU A 104 7.05 13.29 -10.35
C GLU A 104 6.37 14.45 -9.62
N ARG A 105 5.89 14.22 -8.39
CA ARG A 105 5.33 15.26 -7.51
C ARG A 105 6.41 16.03 -6.72
N GLY A 106 7.69 15.72 -6.94
CA GLY A 106 8.81 16.33 -6.23
C GLY A 106 8.90 15.92 -4.75
N LEU A 107 8.21 14.84 -4.37
CA LEU A 107 8.22 14.29 -3.01
C LEU A 107 9.41 13.32 -2.84
N ARG A 108 9.93 13.22 -1.62
CA ARG A 108 11.07 12.38 -1.27
C ARG A 108 10.63 11.10 -0.57
N ILE A 109 11.39 10.04 -0.80
CA ILE A 109 11.24 8.75 -0.12
C ILE A 109 12.48 8.53 0.75
N PRO A 110 12.35 8.28 2.07
CA PRO A 110 11.09 8.13 2.81
C PRO A 110 10.56 9.42 3.47
N GLU A 111 11.24 10.57 3.31
CA GLU A 111 10.99 11.76 4.15
C GLU A 111 9.58 12.36 4.02
N ASP A 112 9.00 12.33 2.82
CA ASP A 112 7.65 12.87 2.58
C ASP A 112 6.62 11.73 2.46
N ILE A 113 6.99 10.62 1.79
CA ILE A 113 6.18 9.42 1.64
C ILE A 113 7.05 8.16 1.81
N SER A 114 6.66 7.25 2.71
CA SER A 114 7.28 5.91 2.80
C SER A 114 6.64 4.92 1.82
N ILE A 115 7.38 3.88 1.42
CA ILE A 115 6.91 2.82 0.53
C ILE A 115 7.27 1.42 1.06
#